data_AF-A0A4S4C8F4-F1
#
_entry.id   AF-A0A4S4C8F4-F1
#
_cell.length_a   1.000
_cell.length_b   1.000
_cell.length_c   1.000
_cell.angle_alpha   90.00
_cell.angle_beta   90.00
_cell.angle_gamma   90.00
#
_symmetry.space_group_name_H-M   'P 1'
#
loop_
_entity.id
_entity.type
_entity.pdbx_description
1 polymer ?
#
loop_
_entity_poly.entity_id
_entity_poly.type
_entity_poly.pdbx_seq_one_letter_code
_entity_poly.pdbx_strand_id
1 'polypeptide(L)'
;MPPTTLTFSFPDTSGSANLRLAAIYFEQASPGAVTTVKVLTSGYVSSSNTATLSLYADSLNTLKSNPLCISAFKTGDARGMQSVVVSPDTVKTCNVYFTLFRDTNGNGSPESTEELYLTHDIYSYANTPFTYSFTSPDGRSMESGTRALGWSLVRHEVLQPTDTPNRFLVTMNSVPTADLGISIRMHASSDRLTSMGVRGGLK
;
A
#
# COMPACT_ATOMS: atom_id res chain seq x y z
N MET A 1 -2.56 -13.14 18.92
CA MET A 1 -3.25 -11.95 18.38
C MET A 1 -4.08 -12.41 17.20
N PRO A 2 -5.37 -12.05 17.11
CA PRO A 2 -6.21 -12.41 15.95
C PRO A 2 -5.63 -11.79 14.66
N PRO A 3 -5.91 -12.39 13.49
CA PRO A 3 -5.49 -11.81 12.22
C PRO A 3 -6.16 -10.44 11.99
N THR A 4 -5.45 -9.54 11.30
CA THR A 4 -6.03 -8.30 10.79
C THR A 4 -6.75 -8.60 9.49
N THR A 5 -8.07 -8.53 9.48
CA THR A 5 -8.87 -8.71 8.26
C THR A 5 -9.17 -7.36 7.61
N LEU A 6 -8.86 -7.26 6.32
CA LEU A 6 -9.11 -6.09 5.48
C LEU A 6 -10.13 -6.44 4.42
N THR A 7 -11.01 -5.49 4.11
CA THR A 7 -12.02 -5.62 3.05
C THR A 7 -11.68 -4.69 1.90
N PHE A 8 -11.81 -5.18 0.68
CA PHE A 8 -11.45 -4.48 -0.55
C PHE A 8 -12.67 -4.33 -1.44
N SER A 9 -12.81 -3.17 -2.07
CA SER A 9 -13.81 -2.90 -3.11
C SER A 9 -13.11 -2.52 -4.41
N PHE A 10 -13.60 -3.02 -5.54
CA PHE A 10 -13.03 -2.78 -6.86
C PHE A 10 -14.12 -2.63 -7.92
N PRO A 11 -13.82 -2.06 -9.09
CA PRO A 11 -14.78 -2.04 -10.20
C PRO A 11 -15.26 -3.46 -10.53
N ASP A 12 -16.51 -3.57 -10.95
CA ASP A 12 -17.12 -4.86 -11.26
C ASP A 12 -16.32 -5.61 -12.33
N THR A 13 -15.92 -6.83 -12.01
CA THR A 13 -15.19 -7.69 -12.91
C THR A 13 -16.16 -8.59 -13.65
N SER A 14 -16.04 -8.71 -14.97
CA SER A 14 -16.87 -9.59 -15.79
C SER A 14 -16.52 -11.07 -15.55
N GLY A 15 -16.80 -11.57 -14.33
CA GLY A 15 -16.52 -12.94 -13.87
C GLY A 15 -15.43 -13.03 -12.80
N SER A 16 -15.63 -13.92 -11.81
CA SER A 16 -14.71 -14.18 -10.70
C SER A 16 -13.74 -15.36 -10.95
N ALA A 17 -13.80 -16.00 -12.12
CA ALA A 17 -12.94 -17.12 -12.45
C ALA A 17 -11.46 -16.70 -12.40
N ASN A 18 -10.66 -17.45 -11.63
CA ASN A 18 -9.24 -17.21 -11.39
C ASN A 18 -8.90 -15.81 -10.85
N LEU A 19 -9.89 -15.09 -10.33
CA LEU A 19 -9.68 -13.77 -9.74
C LEU A 19 -9.12 -13.95 -8.33
N ARG A 20 -7.97 -13.35 -8.05
CA ARG A 20 -7.29 -13.44 -6.76
C ARG A 20 -6.94 -12.05 -6.24
N LEU A 21 -7.11 -11.89 -4.94
CA LEU A 21 -6.53 -10.80 -4.18
C LEU A 21 -5.24 -11.32 -3.54
N ALA A 22 -4.14 -10.58 -3.62
CA ALA A 22 -2.91 -10.90 -2.91
C ALA A 22 -2.43 -9.72 -2.08
N ALA A 23 -1.88 -10.05 -0.92
CA ALA A 23 -0.99 -9.18 -0.18
C ALA A 23 0.43 -9.55 -0.58
N ILE A 24 1.16 -8.59 -1.15
CA ILE A 24 2.52 -8.78 -1.63
C ILE A 24 3.49 -7.87 -0.89
N TYR A 25 4.74 -8.29 -0.83
CA TYR A 25 5.84 -7.46 -0.36
C TYR A 25 7.02 -7.59 -1.32
N PHE A 26 7.95 -6.65 -1.22
CA PHE A 26 9.15 -6.66 -2.04
C PHE A 26 10.36 -7.04 -1.18
N GLU A 27 11.17 -7.95 -1.70
CA GLU A 27 12.49 -8.27 -1.16
C GLU A 27 13.57 -7.65 -2.02
N GLN A 28 14.57 -7.07 -1.37
CA GLN A 28 15.74 -6.51 -2.03
C GLN A 28 17.00 -7.06 -1.37
N ALA A 29 17.82 -7.79 -2.15
CA ALA A 29 19.05 -8.41 -1.66
C ALA A 29 20.06 -7.38 -1.10
N SER A 30 20.09 -6.19 -1.71
CA SER A 30 20.90 -5.06 -1.28
C SER A 30 20.30 -3.76 -1.83
N PRO A 31 20.61 -2.60 -1.23
CA PRO A 31 20.15 -1.31 -1.76
C PRO A 31 20.55 -1.15 -3.24
N GLY A 32 19.55 -1.06 -4.13
CA GLY A 32 19.75 -0.91 -5.57
C GLY A 32 19.67 -2.22 -6.37
N ALA A 33 19.61 -3.39 -5.73
CA ALA A 33 19.34 -4.65 -6.42
C ALA A 33 17.91 -4.69 -7.00
N VAL A 34 17.69 -5.58 -7.96
CA VAL A 34 16.36 -5.87 -8.51
C VAL A 34 15.45 -6.36 -7.38
N THR A 35 14.32 -5.69 -7.18
CA THR A 35 13.31 -6.09 -6.20
C THR A 35 12.56 -7.32 -6.70
N THR A 36 12.39 -8.29 -5.81
CA THR A 36 11.59 -9.50 -6.07
C THR A 36 10.24 -9.37 -5.39
N VAL A 37 9.16 -9.62 -6.13
CA VAL A 37 7.79 -9.70 -5.58
C VAL A 37 7.61 -11.01 -4.85
N LYS A 38 7.04 -10.97 -3.64
CA LYS A 38 6.67 -12.14 -2.85
C LYS A 38 5.22 -12.04 -2.41
N VAL A 39 4.47 -13.12 -2.54
CA VAL A 39 3.11 -13.22 -1.98
C VAL A 39 3.21 -13.56 -0.50
N LEU A 40 2.72 -12.66 0.35
CA LEU A 40 2.60 -12.91 1.79
C LEU A 40 1.41 -13.80 2.09
N THR A 41 0.26 -13.48 1.50
CA THR A 41 -0.98 -14.26 1.64
C THR A 41 -1.95 -13.90 0.52
N SER A 42 -2.91 -14.78 0.28
CA SER A 42 -4.00 -14.56 -0.68
C SER A 42 -5.32 -14.31 0.05
N GLY A 43 -6.10 -13.41 -0.51
CA GLY A 43 -7.46 -13.11 -0.09
C GLY A 43 -8.49 -13.98 -0.81
N TYR A 44 -9.73 -13.83 -0.37
CA TYR A 44 -10.91 -14.45 -0.95
C TYR A 44 -11.77 -13.39 -1.62
N VAL A 45 -12.13 -13.62 -2.89
CA VAL A 45 -13.08 -12.79 -3.62
C VAL A 45 -14.48 -13.26 -3.28
N SER A 46 -15.25 -12.43 -2.56
CA SER A 46 -16.57 -12.80 -2.04
C SER A 46 -17.72 -12.46 -3.00
N SER A 47 -17.50 -11.52 -3.92
CA SER A 47 -18.45 -11.15 -4.96
C SER A 47 -17.71 -10.52 -6.16
N SER A 48 -18.42 -10.07 -7.19
CA SER A 48 -17.81 -9.54 -8.41
C SER A 48 -17.07 -8.20 -8.22
N ASN A 49 -17.24 -7.55 -7.06
CA ASN A 49 -16.66 -6.23 -6.74
C ASN A 49 -16.07 -6.14 -5.32
N THR A 50 -16.04 -7.23 -4.55
CA THR A 50 -15.60 -7.24 -3.15
C THR A 50 -14.70 -8.43 -2.85
N ALA A 51 -13.66 -8.21 -2.06
CA ALA A 51 -12.77 -9.26 -1.55
C ALA A 51 -12.36 -9.00 -0.10
N THR A 52 -11.89 -10.04 0.58
CA THR A 52 -11.38 -9.96 1.95
C THR A 52 -10.04 -10.65 2.04
N LEU A 53 -9.12 -10.11 2.83
CA LEU A 53 -7.80 -10.71 3.07
C LEU A 53 -7.44 -10.60 4.55
N SER A 54 -6.84 -11.65 5.10
CA SER A 54 -6.43 -11.71 6.50
C SER A 54 -4.91 -11.73 6.61
N LEU A 55 -4.34 -10.75 7.31
CA LEU A 55 -2.92 -10.68 7.64
C LEU A 55 -2.69 -11.31 9.02
N TYR A 56 -2.00 -12.46 9.02
CA TYR A 56 -1.74 -13.21 10.24
C TYR A 56 -0.48 -12.70 10.97
N ALA A 57 -0.55 -12.66 12.29
CA ALA A 57 0.49 -12.08 13.14
C ALA A 57 1.83 -12.82 13.03
N ASP A 58 1.82 -14.14 12.84
CA ASP A 58 3.01 -14.96 12.63
C ASP A 58 3.74 -14.58 11.33
N SER A 59 3.02 -14.45 10.23
CA SER A 59 3.57 -14.05 8.92
C SER A 59 4.13 -12.63 8.98
N LEU A 60 3.41 -11.71 9.64
CA LEU A 60 3.88 -10.35 9.88
C LEU A 60 5.10 -10.28 10.83
N ASN A 61 5.20 -11.19 11.80
CA ASN A 61 6.35 -11.27 12.71
C ASN A 61 7.60 -11.84 12.01
N THR A 62 7.43 -12.81 11.11
CA THR A 62 8.50 -13.28 10.23
C THR A 62 8.96 -12.16 9.30
N LEU A 63 8.00 -11.47 8.67
CA LEU A 63 8.30 -10.41 7.71
C LEU A 63 9.03 -9.21 8.32
N LYS A 64 8.63 -8.73 9.51
CA LYS A 64 9.34 -7.62 10.19
C LYS A 64 10.77 -7.98 10.61
N SER A 65 11.09 -9.28 10.66
CA SER A 65 12.42 -9.80 10.98
C SER A 65 13.25 -10.10 9.72
N ASN A 66 12.65 -9.96 8.52
CA ASN A 66 13.31 -10.22 7.25
C ASN A 66 14.14 -8.99 6.81
N PRO A 67 15.48 -9.07 6.81
CA PRO A 67 16.34 -7.95 6.43
C PRO A 67 16.21 -7.57 4.95
N LEU A 68 15.64 -8.44 4.11
CA LEU A 68 15.41 -8.16 2.69
C LEU A 68 14.17 -7.30 2.45
N CYS A 69 13.22 -7.25 3.38
CA CYS A 69 12.09 -6.32 3.31
C CYS A 69 12.36 -5.02 4.06
N ILE A 70 13.07 -5.10 5.18
CA ILE A 70 13.31 -3.95 6.07
C ILE A 70 14.38 -3.04 5.47
N SER A 71 14.00 -1.82 5.10
CA SER A 71 14.90 -0.83 4.51
C SER A 71 14.76 0.53 5.18
N ALA A 72 15.78 1.39 5.09
CA ALA A 72 15.67 2.76 5.58
C ALA A 72 14.70 3.57 4.70
N PHE A 73 13.79 4.31 5.31
CA PHE A 73 12.70 5.00 4.58
C PHE A 73 13.21 5.92 3.46
N LYS A 74 14.27 6.71 3.73
CA LYS A 74 14.86 7.63 2.72
C LYS A 74 15.35 6.91 1.45
N THR A 75 15.90 5.71 1.60
CA THR A 75 16.53 4.96 0.49
C THR A 75 15.67 3.81 -0.04
N GLY A 76 14.57 3.49 0.65
CA GLY A 76 13.53 2.57 0.22
C GLY A 76 12.34 3.37 -0.31
N ASP A 77 11.34 3.59 0.55
CA ASP A 77 10.05 4.19 0.20
C ASP A 77 10.15 5.57 -0.47
N ALA A 78 11.04 6.45 0.01
CA ALA A 78 11.24 7.79 -0.54
C ALA A 78 12.38 7.87 -1.57
N ARG A 79 12.84 6.73 -2.09
CA ARG A 79 13.96 6.69 -3.03
C ARG A 79 13.65 7.47 -4.30
N GLY A 80 14.56 8.35 -4.70
CA GLY A 80 14.42 9.16 -5.91
C GLY A 80 13.46 10.34 -5.78
N MET A 81 12.84 10.53 -4.61
CA MET A 81 12.01 11.70 -4.32
C MET A 81 12.87 12.93 -4.02
N GLN A 82 12.29 14.10 -4.19
CA GLN A 82 12.93 15.38 -3.91
C GLN A 82 12.56 15.90 -2.52
N SER A 83 13.41 16.75 -1.93
CA SER A 83 13.14 17.44 -0.67
C SER A 83 12.68 16.52 0.47
N VAL A 84 13.28 15.33 0.56
CA VAL A 84 12.89 14.30 1.53
C VAL A 84 13.24 14.74 2.95
N VAL A 85 12.21 14.95 3.77
CA VAL A 85 12.32 15.19 5.20
C VAL A 85 11.70 14.00 5.91
N VAL A 86 12.38 13.45 6.90
CA VAL A 86 11.87 12.38 7.76
C VAL A 86 12.45 12.53 9.16
N SER A 87 11.62 12.28 10.18
CA SER A 87 11.98 12.41 11.58
C SER A 87 11.35 11.28 12.42
N PRO A 88 12.16 10.45 13.12
CA PRO A 88 13.62 10.39 13.06
C PRO A 88 14.12 9.86 11.72
N ASP A 89 15.32 10.25 11.29
CA ASP A 89 15.84 9.88 9.97
C ASP A 89 16.45 8.46 9.88
N THR A 90 16.50 7.76 11.01
CA THR A 90 16.97 6.37 11.14
C THR A 90 15.85 5.34 11.02
N VAL A 91 14.63 5.78 10.70
CA VAL A 91 13.47 4.90 10.60
C VAL A 91 13.62 3.89 9.46
N LYS A 92 13.22 2.65 9.75
CA LYS A 92 13.17 1.55 8.80
C LYS A 92 11.75 1.05 8.64
N THR A 93 11.38 0.76 7.40
CA THR A 93 10.05 0.31 7.02
C THR A 93 10.09 -0.99 6.23
N CYS A 94 8.96 -1.71 6.23
CA CYS A 94 8.65 -2.80 5.33
C CYS A 94 7.16 -2.71 5.00
N ASN A 95 6.82 -2.76 3.71
CA ASN A 95 5.48 -2.48 3.22
C ASN A 95 4.86 -3.72 2.58
N VAL A 96 3.58 -3.93 2.90
CA VAL A 96 2.71 -4.89 2.26
C VAL A 96 1.72 -4.12 1.39
N TYR A 97 1.69 -4.47 0.12
CA TYR A 97 0.84 -3.90 -0.92
C TYR A 97 -0.27 -4.88 -1.28
N PHE A 98 -1.32 -4.39 -1.93
CA PHE A 98 -2.46 -5.21 -2.31
C PHE A 98 -2.76 -5.08 -3.79
N THR A 99 -2.94 -6.23 -4.44
CA THR A 99 -3.22 -6.31 -5.87
C THR A 99 -4.30 -7.34 -6.14
N LEU A 100 -5.19 -7.01 -7.06
CA LEU A 100 -6.19 -7.91 -7.60
C LEU A 100 -5.75 -8.28 -9.00
N PHE A 101 -5.60 -9.58 -9.26
CA PHE A 101 -5.08 -10.10 -10.51
C PHE A 101 -5.86 -11.33 -10.95
N ARG A 102 -5.78 -11.64 -12.24
CA ARG A 102 -6.35 -12.86 -12.80
C ARG A 102 -5.23 -13.89 -13.00
N ASP A 103 -5.23 -14.90 -12.16
CA ASP A 103 -4.25 -16.00 -12.14
C ASP A 103 -4.50 -16.96 -13.33
N THR A 104 -4.17 -16.52 -14.53
CA THR A 104 -4.45 -17.26 -15.78
C THR A 104 -3.51 -18.45 -15.94
N ASN A 105 -2.30 -18.35 -15.42
CA ASN A 105 -1.29 -19.41 -15.48
C ASN A 105 -1.34 -20.38 -14.28
N GLY A 106 -2.09 -20.07 -13.22
CA GLY A 106 -2.31 -20.93 -12.06
C GLY A 106 -1.16 -20.97 -11.07
N ASN A 107 -0.22 -20.02 -11.12
CA ASN A 107 0.94 -19.99 -10.22
C ASN A 107 0.65 -19.24 -8.89
N GLY A 108 -0.52 -18.62 -8.76
CA GLY A 108 -0.97 -17.94 -7.55
C GLY A 108 -0.20 -16.66 -7.21
N SER A 109 0.58 -16.12 -8.15
CA SER A 109 1.40 -14.92 -7.98
C SER A 109 1.03 -13.86 -9.01
N PRO A 110 0.93 -12.57 -8.63
CA PRO A 110 0.61 -11.53 -9.59
C PRO A 110 1.78 -11.30 -10.55
N GLU A 111 1.50 -11.45 -11.85
CA GLU A 111 2.39 -11.03 -12.93
C GLU A 111 1.87 -9.72 -13.55
N SER A 112 2.77 -8.92 -14.13
CA SER A 112 2.43 -7.60 -14.67
C SER A 112 1.35 -7.62 -15.76
N THR A 113 1.18 -8.75 -16.45
CA THR A 113 0.13 -8.95 -17.46
C THR A 113 -1.20 -9.41 -16.88
N GLU A 114 -1.23 -9.80 -15.61
CA GLU A 114 -2.38 -10.37 -14.92
C GLU A 114 -3.01 -9.40 -13.91
N GLU A 115 -2.27 -8.38 -13.46
CA GLU A 115 -2.76 -7.36 -12.54
C GLU A 115 -3.90 -6.53 -13.16
N LEU A 116 -5.01 -6.44 -12.44
CA LEU A 116 -6.21 -5.70 -12.86
C LEU A 116 -6.36 -4.41 -12.08
N TYR A 117 -6.31 -4.52 -10.74
CA TYR A 117 -6.52 -3.40 -9.84
C TYR A 117 -5.51 -3.40 -8.71
N LEU A 118 -5.14 -2.20 -8.27
CA LEU A 118 -4.23 -1.97 -7.17
C LEU A 118 -4.80 -0.91 -6.23
N THR A 119 -4.12 -0.65 -5.13
CA THR A 119 -4.39 0.47 -4.23
C THR A 119 -3.07 1.10 -3.78
N HIS A 120 -3.13 2.37 -3.42
CA HIS A 120 -2.03 3.07 -2.76
C HIS A 120 -2.09 2.93 -1.23
N ASP A 121 -3.18 2.39 -0.68
CA ASP A 121 -3.23 1.99 0.73
C ASP A 121 -2.28 0.81 0.96
N ILE A 122 -1.51 0.86 2.05
CA ILE A 122 -0.53 -0.18 2.36
C ILE A 122 -0.63 -0.59 3.82
N TYR A 123 -0.23 -1.82 4.13
CA TYR A 123 -0.01 -2.24 5.50
C TYR A 123 1.49 -2.19 5.78
N SER A 124 1.90 -1.26 6.64
CA SER A 124 3.29 -0.85 6.78
C SER A 124 3.78 -1.14 8.20
N TYR A 125 4.97 -1.72 8.27
CA TYR A 125 5.76 -1.80 9.49
C TYR A 125 6.69 -0.61 9.59
N ALA A 126 6.76 0.02 10.76
CA ALA A 126 7.85 0.93 11.12
C ALA A 126 8.50 0.50 12.44
N ASN A 127 9.84 0.56 12.52
CA ASN A 127 10.56 0.23 13.76
C ASN A 127 10.45 1.32 14.85
N THR A 128 10.02 2.53 14.49
CA THR A 128 9.81 3.69 15.36
C THR A 128 8.70 4.54 14.75
N PRO A 129 7.87 5.25 15.54
CA PRO A 129 6.93 6.18 14.94
C PRO A 129 7.71 7.33 14.28
N PHE A 130 7.20 7.83 13.16
CA PHE A 130 7.88 8.89 12.41
C PHE A 130 6.92 9.75 11.60
N THR A 131 7.41 10.92 11.19
CA THR A 131 6.75 11.80 10.23
C THR A 131 7.64 12.01 9.02
N TYR A 132 7.06 12.22 7.85
CA TYR A 132 7.82 12.50 6.64
C TYR A 132 7.10 13.45 5.69
N SER A 133 7.87 14.02 4.76
CA SER A 133 7.38 14.70 3.57
C SER A 133 8.39 14.60 2.44
N PHE A 134 7.91 14.55 1.21
CA PHE A 134 8.74 14.66 0.02
C PHE A 134 7.95 15.21 -1.16
N THR A 135 8.66 15.57 -2.21
CA THR A 135 8.07 15.98 -3.49
C THR A 135 8.37 14.92 -4.55
N SER A 136 7.39 14.63 -5.40
CA SER A 136 7.56 13.70 -6.52
C SER A 136 8.68 14.16 -7.45
N PRO A 137 9.32 13.26 -8.23
CA PRO A 137 10.46 13.62 -9.07
C PRO A 137 10.11 14.64 -10.17
N ASP A 138 8.84 14.71 -10.57
CA ASP A 138 8.32 15.66 -11.55
C ASP A 138 7.85 16.99 -10.93
N GLY A 139 7.92 17.14 -9.60
CA GLY A 139 7.51 18.35 -8.88
C GLY A 139 6.00 18.57 -8.80
N ARG A 140 5.17 17.60 -9.22
CA ARG A 140 3.71 17.76 -9.31
C ARG A 140 2.95 17.37 -8.05
N SER A 141 3.54 16.54 -7.19
CA SER A 141 2.89 16.07 -5.98
C SER A 141 3.78 16.30 -4.78
N MET A 142 3.18 16.80 -3.69
CA MET A 142 3.81 16.81 -2.37
C MET A 142 3.13 15.74 -1.53
N GLU A 143 3.90 14.75 -1.08
CA GLU A 143 3.43 13.73 -0.15
C GLU A 143 3.91 14.05 1.26
N SER A 144 3.05 13.84 2.24
CA SER A 144 3.42 13.87 3.66
C SER A 144 2.67 12.80 4.44
N GLY A 145 3.17 12.45 5.62
CA GLY A 145 2.51 11.43 6.40
C GLY A 145 3.12 11.21 7.78
N THR A 146 2.35 10.45 8.57
CA THR A 146 2.73 9.96 9.88
C THR A 146 2.62 8.45 9.89
N ARG A 147 3.59 7.77 10.50
CA ARG A 147 3.59 6.31 10.64
C ARG A 147 3.68 5.93 12.10
N ALA A 148 2.84 4.98 12.49
CA ALA A 148 2.83 4.41 13.83
C ALA A 148 3.96 3.38 13.99
N LEU A 149 4.37 3.16 15.24
CA LEU A 149 5.25 2.05 15.58
C LEU A 149 4.58 0.70 15.28
N GLY A 150 5.34 -0.23 14.71
CA GLY A 150 4.86 -1.57 14.40
C GLY A 150 4.03 -1.61 13.12
N TRP A 151 3.20 -2.65 12.99
CA TRP A 151 2.35 -2.85 11.83
C TRP A 151 1.08 -2.02 11.93
N SER A 152 0.76 -1.26 10.87
CA SER A 152 -0.46 -0.46 10.78
C SER A 152 -0.95 -0.34 9.34
N LEU A 153 -2.27 -0.15 9.17
CA LEU A 153 -2.81 0.27 7.88
C LEU A 153 -2.49 1.74 7.67
N VAL A 154 -2.05 2.07 6.46
CA VAL A 154 -1.74 3.43 6.04
C VAL A 154 -2.62 3.77 4.84
N ARG A 155 -3.36 4.86 4.98
CA ARG A 155 -4.34 5.31 3.98
C ARG A 155 -3.76 6.42 3.12
N HIS A 156 -3.96 6.29 1.82
CA HIS A 156 -3.57 7.26 0.80
C HIS A 156 -4.73 8.18 0.45
N GLU A 157 -4.56 9.47 0.72
CA GLU A 157 -5.56 10.49 0.40
C GLU A 157 -4.95 11.51 -0.56
N VAL A 158 -5.72 11.89 -1.58
CA VAL A 158 -5.32 12.87 -2.58
C VAL A 158 -6.27 14.06 -2.53
N LEU A 159 -5.70 15.25 -2.37
CA LEU A 159 -6.38 16.53 -2.49
C LEU A 159 -5.79 17.27 -3.69
N GLN A 160 -6.64 17.69 -4.62
CA GLN A 160 -6.26 18.58 -5.72
C GLN A 160 -6.65 20.01 -5.32
N PRO A 161 -5.69 20.90 -4.99
CA PRO A 161 -6.02 22.27 -4.64
C PRO A 161 -6.60 23.00 -5.84
N THR A 162 -7.72 23.70 -5.66
CA THR A 162 -8.38 24.49 -6.72
C THR A 162 -7.46 25.57 -7.29
N ASP A 163 -6.58 26.10 -6.45
CA ASP A 163 -5.74 27.26 -6.77
C ASP A 163 -4.43 26.88 -7.49
N THR A 164 -4.12 25.58 -7.57
CA THR A 164 -2.97 25.06 -8.31
C THR A 164 -3.35 23.85 -9.16
N PRO A 165 -4.00 24.08 -10.32
CA PRO A 165 -4.30 23.01 -11.27
C PRO A 165 -3.03 22.22 -11.61
N ASN A 166 -3.13 20.89 -11.64
CA ASN A 166 -2.02 19.95 -11.87
C ASN A 166 -1.01 19.82 -10.73
N ARG A 167 -1.34 20.28 -9.52
CA ARG A 167 -0.62 19.91 -8.29
C ARG A 167 -1.51 19.08 -7.37
N PHE A 168 -0.90 18.10 -6.70
CA PHE A 168 -1.60 17.22 -5.77
C PHE A 168 -0.94 17.26 -4.40
N LEU A 169 -1.76 17.37 -3.36
CA LEU A 169 -1.36 17.11 -1.99
C LEU A 169 -1.75 15.68 -1.66
N VAL A 170 -0.77 14.88 -1.30
CA VAL A 170 -0.94 13.48 -0.94
C VAL A 170 -0.66 13.31 0.54
N THR A 171 -1.54 12.61 1.24
CA THR A 171 -1.29 12.20 2.63
C THR A 171 -1.34 10.69 2.79
N MET A 172 -0.36 10.17 3.51
CA MET A 172 -0.14 8.73 3.73
C MET A 172 0.08 8.46 5.21
N ASN A 173 -1.03 8.38 5.95
CA ASN A 173 -1.04 8.29 7.41
C ASN A 173 -1.41 6.90 7.91
N SER A 174 -0.71 6.41 8.93
CA SER A 174 -1.19 5.29 9.74
C SER A 174 -2.52 5.66 10.39
N VAL A 175 -3.52 4.80 10.21
CA VAL A 175 -4.86 5.02 10.76
C VAL A 175 -5.09 4.22 12.05
N PRO A 176 -6.01 4.67 12.93
CA PRO A 176 -6.43 3.91 14.09
C PRO A 176 -7.01 2.53 13.72
N THR A 177 -6.96 1.58 14.65
CA THR A 177 -7.51 0.22 14.46
C THR A 177 -8.99 0.22 14.08
N ALA A 178 -9.77 1.22 14.52
CA ALA A 178 -11.18 1.36 14.17
C ALA A 178 -11.40 1.49 12.65
N ASP A 179 -10.44 2.08 11.94
CA ASP A 179 -10.54 2.37 10.51
C ASP A 179 -10.20 1.16 9.64
N LEU A 180 -9.72 0.05 10.24
CA LEU A 180 -9.49 -1.21 9.53
C LEU A 180 -10.78 -1.82 8.97
N GLY A 181 -11.93 -1.46 9.54
CA GLY A 181 -13.25 -1.86 9.04
C GLY A 181 -13.70 -1.09 7.80
N ILE A 182 -13.01 0.00 7.44
CA ILE A 182 -13.35 0.79 6.25
C ILE A 182 -12.77 0.10 5.02
N SER A 183 -13.62 -0.18 4.04
CA SER A 183 -13.19 -0.83 2.80
C SER A 183 -12.05 -0.05 2.12
N ILE A 184 -11.01 -0.78 1.74
CA ILE A 184 -9.92 -0.30 0.90
C ILE A 184 -10.42 -0.35 -0.54
N ARG A 185 -10.52 0.81 -1.18
CA ARG A 185 -10.87 0.85 -2.60
C ARG A 185 -9.67 0.35 -3.41
N MET A 186 -9.92 -0.20 -4.59
CA MET A 186 -8.90 -0.51 -5.58
C MET A 186 -9.28 0.17 -6.89
N HIS A 187 -8.28 0.43 -7.73
CA HIS A 187 -8.45 1.13 -9.00
C HIS A 187 -7.48 0.56 -10.05
N ALA A 188 -7.76 0.86 -11.32
CA ALA A 188 -6.85 0.48 -12.40
C ALA A 188 -5.52 1.24 -12.24
N SER A 189 -4.43 0.66 -12.76
CA SER A 189 -3.10 1.29 -12.71
C SER A 189 -3.04 2.64 -13.46
N SER A 190 -3.96 2.88 -14.39
CA SER A 190 -4.16 4.17 -15.08
C SER A 190 -4.69 5.27 -14.17
N ASP A 191 -5.38 4.92 -13.08
CA ASP A 191 -6.14 5.86 -12.25
C ASP A 191 -5.33 6.32 -11.03
N ARG A 192 -4.08 6.74 -11.28
CA ARG A 192 -3.06 7.05 -10.26
C ARG A 192 -3.45 8.13 -9.25
N LEU A 193 -4.47 8.93 -9.53
CA LEU A 193 -4.90 10.08 -8.73
C LEU A 193 -6.24 9.86 -8.02
N THR A 194 -6.69 8.60 -7.91
CA THR A 194 -7.89 8.27 -7.15
C THR A 194 -7.61 8.44 -5.66
N SER A 195 -8.29 9.41 -5.02
CA SER A 195 -8.29 9.53 -3.55
C SER A 195 -9.00 8.33 -2.93
N MET A 196 -8.36 7.70 -1.94
CA MET A 196 -8.87 6.51 -1.26
C MET A 196 -9.48 6.83 0.11
N GLY A 197 -9.62 8.14 0.39
CA GLY A 197 -10.33 8.68 1.54
C GLY A 197 -11.84 8.42 1.44
N VAL A 198 -12.46 8.33 2.62
CA VAL A 198 -13.91 8.25 2.79
C VAL A 198 -14.55 9.42 2.03
N ARG A 199 -15.65 9.17 1.30
CA ARG A 199 -16.47 10.25 0.69
C ARG A 199 -16.67 11.35 1.74
N GLY A 200 -16.24 12.55 1.37
CA GLY A 200 -16.02 13.69 2.26
C GLY A 200 -17.01 13.82 3.40
N GLY A 201 -16.45 13.85 4.62
CA GLY A 201 -17.10 14.45 5.77
C GLY A 201 -16.79 15.94 5.83
N LEU A 202 -17.82 16.76 5.61
CA LEU A 202 -18.03 18.13 6.11
C LEU A 202 -17.19 19.26 5.50
N LYS A 203 -17.86 20.07 4.66
CA LYS A 203 -17.93 21.51 4.91
C LYS A 203 -19.16 21.77 5.78
#